data_AF-A0A972FAK0-F1
#
_entry.id   AF-A0A972FAK0-F1
#
_cell.length_a   1.000
_cell.length_b   1.000
_cell.length_c   1.000
_cell.angle_alpha   90.00
_cell.angle_beta   90.00
_cell.angle_gamma   90.00
#
_symmetry.space_group_name_H-M   'P 1'
#
loop_
_entity.id
_entity.type
_entity.pdbx_description
1 polymer ?
#
loop_
_entity_poly.entity_id
_entity_poly.type
_entity_poly.pdbx_seq_one_letter_code
_entity_poly.pdbx_strand_id
1 'polypeptide(L)'
;MRSYENDNAKAVARIISMALLADGVPDRSELEHLTRRRALSRFGIDQAVFDEVMQTFCEDLQQSVAWFEGLRGEFAPELIDALLDEVDDVDQQQKLFALLLQLATVDGEVSEGESRLISRARQKWGRAGRWPIRLRPRFDAQPRLPV
;
A
#
# COMPACT_ATOMS: atom_id res chain seq x y z
N MET A 1 -4.94 15.91 8.87
CA MET A 1 -5.19 14.48 8.65
C MET A 1 -5.54 13.83 9.98
N ARG A 2 -6.50 12.90 9.96
CA ARG A 2 -6.84 12.07 11.13
C ARG A 2 -5.66 11.13 11.46
N SER A 3 -5.52 10.69 12.71
CA SER A 3 -4.51 9.72 13.16
C SER A 3 -5.20 8.43 13.63
N TYR A 4 -4.59 7.28 13.33
CA TYR A 4 -5.09 5.95 13.70
C TYR A 4 -4.08 5.17 14.55
N GLU A 5 -3.22 5.84 15.31
CA GLU A 5 -2.20 5.22 16.20
C GLU A 5 -2.74 4.12 17.12
N ASN A 6 -4.03 4.18 17.49
CA ASN A 6 -4.67 3.18 18.35
C ASN A 6 -5.62 2.21 17.61
N ASP A 7 -5.77 2.37 16.29
CA ASP A 7 -6.63 1.54 15.45
C ASP A 7 -5.83 0.97 14.28
N ASN A 8 -5.14 -0.14 14.56
CA ASN A 8 -4.27 -0.82 13.62
C ASN A 8 -5.00 -1.23 12.33
N ALA A 9 -6.29 -1.60 12.41
CA ALA A 9 -7.07 -1.95 11.23
C ALA A 9 -7.27 -0.74 10.30
N LYS A 10 -7.61 0.43 10.87
CA LYS A 10 -7.73 1.68 10.09
C LYS A 10 -6.38 2.22 9.62
N ALA A 11 -5.32 2.07 10.41
CA ALA A 11 -3.96 2.42 9.99
C ALA A 11 -3.51 1.61 8.76
N VAL A 12 -3.69 0.28 8.82
CA VAL A 12 -3.40 -0.61 7.68
C VAL A 12 -4.29 -0.28 6.48
N ALA A 13 -5.60 -0.10 6.69
CA ALA A 13 -6.53 0.27 5.62
C ALA A 13 -6.08 1.53 4.88
N ARG A 14 -5.62 2.54 5.63
CA ARG A 14 -5.16 3.80 5.06
C ARG A 14 -3.87 3.67 4.24
N ILE A 15 -2.92 2.85 4.67
CA ILE A 15 -1.71 2.58 3.87
C ILE A 15 -2.07 1.85 2.58
N ILE A 16 -3.04 0.91 2.63
CA ILE A 16 -3.56 0.25 1.42
C ILE A 16 -4.23 1.29 0.49
N SER A 17 -5.03 2.21 1.05
CA SER A 17 -5.63 3.29 0.28
C SER A 17 -4.61 4.21 -0.38
N MET A 18 -3.52 4.55 0.33
CA MET A 18 -2.40 5.30 -0.24
C MET A 18 -1.74 4.55 -1.39
N ALA A 19 -1.49 3.24 -1.24
CA ALA A 19 -0.88 2.43 -2.30
C ALA A 19 -1.73 2.45 -3.58
N LEU A 20 -3.05 2.32 -3.44
CA LEU A 20 -3.99 2.38 -4.56
C LEU A 20 -4.06 3.76 -5.22
N LEU A 21 -3.83 4.83 -4.45
CA LEU A 21 -3.81 6.20 -4.99
C LEU A 21 -2.44 6.61 -5.55
N ALA A 22 -1.37 5.92 -5.16
CA ALA A 22 -0.01 6.23 -5.57
C ALA A 22 0.26 5.92 -7.06
N ASP A 23 -0.56 5.07 -7.68
CA ASP A 23 -0.53 4.79 -9.12
C ASP A 23 -1.56 5.63 -9.92
N GLY A 24 -2.34 6.47 -9.22
CA GLY A 24 -3.41 7.27 -9.81
C GLY A 24 -4.79 6.85 -9.30
N VAL A 25 -5.84 7.02 -10.10
CA VAL A 25 -7.18 6.56 -9.73
C VAL A 25 -7.20 5.04 -9.88
N PRO A 26 -7.47 4.27 -8.81
CA PRO A 26 -7.42 2.82 -8.88
C PRO A 26 -8.45 2.32 -9.89
N ASP A 27 -8.04 1.34 -10.68
CA ASP A 27 -8.94 0.72 -11.63
C ASP A 27 -9.82 -0.36 -10.96
N ARG A 28 -10.85 -0.82 -11.69
CA ARG A 28 -11.78 -1.81 -11.16
C ARG A 28 -11.10 -3.16 -10.87
N SER A 29 -10.06 -3.51 -11.61
CA SER A 29 -9.33 -4.77 -11.47
C SER A 29 -8.44 -4.82 -10.22
N GLU A 30 -7.83 -3.70 -9.84
CA GLU A 30 -7.03 -3.57 -8.61
C GLU A 30 -7.90 -3.68 -7.36
N LEU A 31 -9.03 -2.97 -7.36
CA LEU A 31 -10.04 -3.07 -6.30
C LEU A 31 -10.60 -4.50 -6.21
N GLU A 32 -10.97 -5.10 -7.35
CA GLU A 32 -11.43 -6.48 -7.38
C GLU A 32 -10.35 -7.48 -6.94
N HIS A 33 -9.06 -7.19 -7.15
CA HIS A 33 -7.97 -8.02 -6.66
C HIS A 33 -7.85 -8.02 -5.14
N LEU A 34 -8.04 -6.87 -4.49
CA LEU A 34 -8.12 -6.76 -3.03
C LEU A 34 -9.33 -7.53 -2.48
N THR A 35 -10.50 -7.37 -3.09
CA THR A 35 -11.75 -8.01 -2.66
C THR A 35 -11.72 -9.53 -2.88
N ARG A 36 -11.32 -10.01 -4.07
CA ARG A 36 -11.33 -11.45 -4.40
C ARG A 36 -10.36 -12.27 -3.55
N ARG A 37 -9.23 -11.68 -3.14
CA ARG A 37 -8.21 -12.40 -2.36
C ARG A 37 -8.47 -12.41 -0.86
N ARG A 38 -9.58 -11.80 -0.38
CA ARG A 38 -9.81 -11.56 1.05
C ARG A 38 -8.58 -10.89 1.70
N ALA A 39 -7.91 -10.02 0.93
CA ALA A 39 -6.65 -9.43 1.32
C ALA A 39 -6.81 -8.43 2.48
N LEU A 40 -8.01 -7.88 2.65
CA LEU A 40 -8.38 -7.01 3.76
C LEU A 40 -8.71 -7.81 5.04
N SER A 41 -9.39 -8.95 4.92
CA SER A 41 -9.84 -9.71 6.08
C SER A 41 -8.69 -10.30 6.91
N ARG A 42 -7.50 -10.52 6.31
CA ARG A 42 -6.30 -10.97 7.05
C ARG A 42 -5.76 -9.92 8.03
N PHE A 43 -6.18 -8.67 7.88
CA PHE A 43 -5.89 -7.55 8.77
C PHE A 43 -7.06 -7.26 9.72
N GLY A 44 -8.14 -8.06 9.68
CA GLY A 44 -9.37 -7.76 10.41
C GLY A 44 -10.17 -6.58 9.81
N ILE A 45 -9.86 -6.18 8.58
CA ILE A 45 -10.53 -5.09 7.88
C ILE A 45 -11.72 -5.67 7.11
N ASP A 46 -12.93 -5.19 7.42
CA ASP A 46 -14.10 -5.42 6.59
C ASP A 46 -14.23 -4.35 5.50
N GLN A 47 -15.10 -4.61 4.52
CA GLN A 47 -15.27 -3.71 3.37
C GLN A 47 -15.80 -2.33 3.79
N ALA A 48 -16.69 -2.26 4.79
CA ALA A 48 -17.28 -1.00 5.22
C ALA A 48 -16.24 -0.10 5.90
N VAL A 49 -15.37 -0.68 6.73
CA VAL A 49 -14.23 0.02 7.35
C VAL A 49 -13.25 0.49 6.28
N PHE A 50 -12.96 -0.34 5.28
CA PHE A 50 -12.07 0.05 4.19
C PHE A 50 -12.64 1.21 3.38
N ASP A 51 -13.92 1.15 2.99
CA ASP A 51 -14.59 2.19 2.22
C ASP A 51 -14.65 3.51 3.02
N GLU A 52 -14.96 3.45 4.32
CA GLU A 52 -14.93 4.61 5.23
C GLU A 52 -13.53 5.25 5.25
N VAL A 53 -12.49 4.44 5.46
CA VAL A 53 -11.11 4.94 5.53
C VAL A 53 -10.64 5.51 4.19
N MET A 54 -10.97 4.86 3.07
CA MET A 54 -10.65 5.35 1.73
C MET A 54 -11.31 6.71 1.47
N GLN A 55 -12.61 6.82 1.73
CA GLN A 55 -13.34 8.09 1.56
C GLN A 55 -12.73 9.18 2.43
N THR A 56 -12.54 8.89 3.71
CA THR A 56 -11.97 9.82 4.69
C THR A 56 -10.56 10.27 4.30
N PHE A 57 -9.75 9.36 3.77
CA PHE A 57 -8.41 9.66 3.29
C PHE A 57 -8.43 10.56 2.06
N CYS A 58 -9.34 10.31 1.10
CA CYS A 58 -9.52 11.19 -0.05
C CYS A 58 -9.96 12.60 0.37
N GLU A 59 -10.89 12.71 1.32
CA GLU A 59 -11.33 13.99 1.88
C GLU A 59 -10.19 14.74 2.56
N ASP A 60 -9.40 14.04 3.38
CA ASP A 60 -8.24 14.58 4.06
C ASP A 60 -7.18 15.10 3.07
N LEU A 61 -6.94 14.35 1.99
CA LEU A 61 -6.01 14.76 0.95
C LEU A 61 -6.51 16.01 0.24
N GLN A 62 -7.79 16.08 -0.17
CA GLN A 62 -8.40 17.25 -0.84
C GLN A 62 -8.27 18.55 -0.03
N GLN A 63 -8.30 18.44 1.31
CA GLN A 63 -8.19 19.57 2.22
C GLN A 63 -6.72 19.97 2.51
N SER A 64 -5.75 19.26 1.93
CA SER A 64 -4.33 19.45 2.19
C SER A 64 -3.57 19.88 0.93
N VAL A 65 -2.38 20.48 1.14
CA VAL A 65 -1.42 20.74 0.05
C VAL A 65 -0.93 19.45 -0.61
N ALA A 66 -1.04 18.31 0.08
CA ALA A 66 -0.68 16.99 -0.44
C ALA A 66 -1.69 16.45 -1.48
N TRP A 67 -2.82 17.14 -1.75
CA TRP A 67 -3.75 16.75 -2.82
C TRP A 67 -3.06 16.73 -4.19
N PHE A 68 -2.32 17.79 -4.52
CA PHE A 68 -1.65 17.91 -5.82
C PHE A 68 -0.49 16.92 -5.97
N GLU A 69 0.16 16.57 -4.86
CA GLU A 69 1.21 15.55 -4.80
C GLU A 69 0.62 14.15 -4.96
N GLY A 70 -0.46 13.84 -4.24
CA GLY A 70 -1.19 12.58 -4.37
C GLY A 70 -1.76 12.35 -5.77
N LEU A 71 -2.30 13.39 -6.42
CA LEU A 71 -2.75 13.33 -7.82
C LEU A 71 -1.64 13.04 -8.83
N ARG A 72 -0.37 13.26 -8.46
CA ARG A 72 0.80 12.92 -9.28
C ARG A 72 1.46 11.60 -8.86
N GLY A 73 0.91 10.92 -7.84
CA GLY A 73 1.56 9.76 -7.23
C GLY A 73 2.82 10.10 -6.43
N GLU A 74 3.04 11.38 -6.12
CA GLU A 74 4.28 11.90 -5.52
C GLU A 74 4.09 12.23 -4.02
N PHE A 75 3.48 11.33 -3.25
CA PHE A 75 3.31 11.56 -1.81
C PHE A 75 4.64 11.91 -1.13
N ALA A 76 4.64 13.01 -0.36
CA ALA A 76 5.81 13.47 0.38
C ALA A 76 6.35 12.34 1.28
N PRO A 77 7.67 12.12 1.32
CA PRO A 77 8.21 11.01 2.10
C PRO A 77 7.93 11.09 3.60
N GLU A 78 7.79 12.30 4.14
CA GLU A 78 7.43 12.54 5.55
C GLU A 78 6.01 12.08 5.84
N LEU A 79 5.09 12.23 4.89
CA LEU A 79 3.72 11.73 5.00
C LEU A 79 3.69 10.20 4.99
N ILE A 80 4.43 9.59 4.07
CA ILE A 80 4.57 8.13 3.99
C ILE A 80 5.11 7.60 5.33
N ASP A 81 6.18 8.19 5.82
CA ASP A 81 6.81 7.78 7.07
C ASP A 81 5.88 7.92 8.27
N ALA A 82 5.09 9.00 8.35
CA ALA A 82 4.12 9.21 9.42
C ALA A 82 3.01 8.14 9.42
N LEU A 83 2.49 7.76 8.25
CA LEU A 83 1.48 6.70 8.16
C LEU A 83 2.04 5.32 8.51
N LEU A 84 3.28 5.03 8.08
CA LEU A 84 3.94 3.76 8.39
C LEU A 84 4.22 3.58 9.89
N ASP A 85 4.38 4.67 10.66
CA ASP A 85 4.59 4.64 12.11
C ASP A 85 3.33 4.26 12.90
N GLU A 86 2.15 4.36 12.31
CA GLU A 86 0.89 4.03 13.00
C GLU A 86 0.63 2.52 13.04
N VAL A 87 1.40 1.73 12.29
CA VAL A 87 1.32 0.26 12.30
C VAL A 87 2.43 -0.29 13.17
N ASP A 88 2.14 -0.49 14.45
CA ASP A 88 3.15 -0.96 15.43
C ASP A 88 3.34 -2.49 15.46
N ASP A 89 2.35 -3.26 15.02
CA ASP A 89 2.39 -4.72 15.07
C ASP A 89 3.30 -5.30 13.96
N VAL A 90 4.41 -5.93 14.37
CA VAL A 90 5.44 -6.48 13.48
C VAL A 90 4.90 -7.57 12.52
N ASP A 91 3.91 -8.36 12.94
CA ASP A 91 3.29 -9.36 12.06
C ASP A 91 2.38 -8.69 11.02
N GLN A 92 1.69 -7.61 11.40
CA GLN A 92 0.89 -6.83 10.47
C GLN A 92 1.76 -6.04 9.48
N GLN A 93 2.86 -5.44 9.94
CA GLN A 93 3.87 -4.82 9.07
C GLN A 93 4.35 -5.81 8.00
N GLN A 94 4.62 -7.06 8.39
CA GLN A 94 5.02 -8.13 7.48
C GLN A 94 3.97 -8.47 6.42
N LYS A 95 2.74 -8.67 6.84
CA LYS A 95 1.62 -8.96 5.94
C LYS A 95 1.32 -7.78 5.02
N LEU A 96 1.41 -6.56 5.52
CA LEU A 96 1.13 -5.33 4.79
C LEU A 96 2.20 -5.08 3.74
N PHE A 97 3.49 -5.19 4.08
CA PHE A 97 4.55 -5.06 3.08
C PHE A 97 4.43 -6.10 1.96
N ALA A 98 4.06 -7.34 2.29
CA ALA A 98 3.80 -8.37 1.29
C ALA A 98 2.59 -8.01 0.40
N LEU A 99 1.59 -7.30 0.92
CA LEU A 99 0.48 -6.75 0.11
C LEU A 99 0.97 -5.65 -0.82
N LEU A 100 1.74 -4.69 -0.30
CA LEU A 100 2.23 -3.55 -1.08
C LEU A 100 3.06 -4.02 -2.28
N LEU A 101 3.90 -5.03 -2.09
CA LEU A 101 4.64 -5.67 -3.19
C LEU A 101 3.71 -6.38 -4.20
N GLN A 102 2.59 -6.94 -3.75
CA GLN A 102 1.62 -7.57 -4.66
C GLN A 102 0.85 -6.54 -5.46
N LEU A 103 0.43 -5.44 -4.82
CA LEU A 103 -0.27 -4.33 -5.47
C LEU A 103 0.61 -3.71 -6.57
N ALA A 104 1.83 -3.32 -6.22
CA ALA A 104 2.79 -2.74 -7.16
C ALA A 104 3.28 -3.68 -8.27
N THR A 105 2.83 -4.94 -8.31
CA THR A 105 3.21 -5.88 -9.36
C THR A 105 2.03 -6.38 -10.20
N VAL A 106 0.80 -5.92 -9.89
CA VAL A 106 -0.43 -6.30 -10.59
C VAL A 106 -0.36 -5.89 -12.05
N ASP A 107 -0.02 -4.64 -12.33
CA ASP A 107 -0.02 -4.08 -13.68
C ASP A 107 1.31 -4.29 -14.43
N GLY A 108 2.31 -4.83 -13.73
CA GLY A 108 3.59 -5.22 -14.31
C GLY A 108 4.62 -4.08 -14.37
N GLU A 109 4.20 -2.84 -14.16
CA GLU A 109 5.04 -1.66 -13.97
C GLU A 109 4.93 -1.18 -12.52
N VAL A 110 6.02 -0.59 -11.99
CA VAL A 110 6.05 -0.02 -10.64
C VAL A 110 6.22 1.48 -10.79
N SER A 111 5.27 2.26 -10.30
CA SER A 111 5.34 3.73 -10.35
C SER A 111 6.42 4.28 -9.41
N GLU A 112 6.82 5.55 -9.60
CA GLU A 112 7.76 6.19 -8.67
C GLU A 112 7.17 6.31 -7.25
N GLY A 113 5.86 6.55 -7.15
CA GLY A 113 5.12 6.62 -5.89
C GLY A 113 5.12 5.28 -5.15
N GLU A 114 4.84 4.20 -5.86
CA GLU A 114 4.86 2.85 -5.31
C GLU A 114 6.25 2.42 -4.87
N SER A 115 7.26 2.68 -5.71
CA SER A 115 8.67 2.42 -5.40
C SER A 115 9.10 3.15 -4.13
N ARG A 116 8.67 4.41 -3.97
CA ARG A 116 8.93 5.22 -2.78
C ARG A 116 8.24 4.64 -1.53
N LEU A 117 6.97 4.28 -1.63
CA LEU A 117 6.21 3.65 -0.54
C LEU A 117 6.89 2.34 -0.08
N ILE A 118 7.25 1.46 -1.02
CA ILE A 118 7.92 0.18 -0.74
C ILE A 118 9.31 0.43 -0.12
N SER A 119 10.09 1.37 -0.66
CA SER A 119 11.42 1.67 -0.15
C SER A 119 11.37 2.19 1.29
N ARG A 120 10.43 3.07 1.61
CA ARG A 120 10.24 3.63 2.96
C ARG A 120 9.73 2.57 3.94
N ALA A 121 8.74 1.78 3.54
CA ALA A 121 8.23 0.66 4.33
C ALA A 121 9.35 -0.33 4.68
N ARG A 122 10.21 -0.68 3.70
CA ARG A 122 11.38 -1.53 3.94
C ARG A 122 12.38 -0.90 4.89
N GLN A 123 12.64 0.40 4.78
CA GLN A 123 13.59 1.10 5.64
C GLN A 123 13.11 1.17 7.09
N LYS A 124 11.81 1.42 7.31
CA LYS A 124 11.22 1.50 8.65
C LYS A 124 11.05 0.13 9.29
N TRP A 125 10.26 -0.74 8.67
CA TRP A 125 9.94 -2.04 9.25
C TRP A 125 11.11 -3.03 9.21
N GLY A 126 12.02 -2.88 8.24
CA GLY A 126 13.25 -3.71 8.17
C GLY A 126 14.25 -3.44 9.30
N ARG A 127 14.14 -2.31 10.00
CA ARG A 127 14.90 -2.04 11.24
C ARG A 127 14.26 -2.69 12.48
N ALA A 128 12.96 -2.98 12.43
CA ALA A 128 12.17 -3.48 13.55
C ALA A 128 12.22 -5.01 13.71
N GLY A 129 12.65 -5.78 12.69
CA GLY A 129 12.74 -7.24 12.80
C GLY A 129 13.46 -7.95 11.65
N ARG A 130 13.92 -9.18 11.91
CA ARG A 130 14.51 -10.07 10.89
C ARG A 130 13.42 -10.54 9.92
N TRP A 131 13.47 -10.04 8.69
CA TRP A 131 12.46 -10.32 7.67
C TRP A 131 12.68 -11.66 6.95
N PRO A 132 11.74 -12.63 6.99
CA PRO A 132 11.91 -13.93 6.32
C PRO A 132 11.50 -13.96 4.85
N ILE A 133 10.91 -12.88 4.29
CA ILE A 133 10.45 -12.90 2.89
C ILE A 133 11.64 -12.84 1.94
N ARG A 134 12.01 -14.00 1.41
CA ARG A 134 12.73 -14.08 0.14
C ARG A 134 11.75 -13.68 -0.96
N LEU A 135 11.97 -12.50 -1.54
CA LEU A 135 11.37 -12.14 -2.82
C LEU A 135 11.66 -13.29 -3.78
N ARG A 136 10.63 -14.03 -4.22
CA ARG A 136 10.81 -14.96 -5.33
C ARG A 136 11.15 -14.09 -6.55
N PRO A 137 12.30 -14.28 -7.21
CA PRO A 137 12.51 -13.65 -8.50
C PRO A 137 11.37 -14.11 -9.43
N ARG A 138 10.76 -13.16 -10.14
CA ARG A 138 9.77 -13.43 -11.18
C ARG A 138 10.38 -14.45 -12.15
N PHE A 139 9.60 -15.47 -12.51
CA PHE A 139 9.92 -16.33 -13.64
C PHE A 139 10.18 -15.45 -14.85
N ASP A 140 11.35 -15.62 -15.45
CA ASP A 140 11.71 -15.03 -16.73
C ASP A 140 10.57 -15.24 -17.72
N ALA A 141 10.14 -14.14 -18.36
CA ALA A 141 9.44 -14.22 -19.62
C ALA A 141 10.36 -14.99 -20.58
N GLN A 142 10.04 -16.26 -20.83
CA GLN A 142 10.75 -17.05 -21.83
C GLN A 142 10.62 -16.32 -23.17
N PRO A 143 11.73 -16.02 -23.87
CA PRO A 143 11.65 -15.41 -25.19
C PRO A 143 10.96 -16.41 -26.12
N ARG A 144 9.88 -15.98 -26.78
CA ARG A 144 9.25 -16.74 -27.86
C ARG A 144 10.31 -16.99 -28.93
N LEU A 145 10.69 -18.26 -29.12
CA LEU A 145 11.46 -18.67 -30.30
C LEU A 145 10.58 -18.48 -31.54
N PRO A 146 11.13 -17.96 -32.65
CA PRO A 146 10.39 -17.89 -33.90
C PRO A 146 10.23 -19.31 -34.46
N VAL A 147 9.04 -19.61 -34.99
CA VAL A 147 8.80 -20.76 -35.88
C VAL A 147 8.73 -20.25 -37.30
#